data_AF-A0A699S9E4-F1
#
_entry.id   AF-A0A699S9E4-F1
#
_cell.length_a   1.000
_cell.length_b   1.000
_cell.length_c   1.000
_cell.angle_alpha   90.00
_cell.angle_beta   90.00
_cell.angle_gamma   90.00
#
_symmetry.space_group_name_H-M   'P 1'
#
loop_
_entity.id
_entity.type
_entity.pdbx_description
1 polymer ?
#
loop_
_entity_poly.entity_id
_entity_poly.type
_entity_poly.pdbx_seq_one_letter_code
_entity_poly.pdbx_strand_id
1 'polypeptide(L)'
;MELAPDKVYGNSWLKLKDSVIDGGIAFDKFYGTHIFEYMALDARFREVFNISMVNHSIIVMKEILECYHGFNNIKCLVDVGGGLGVSLNMITSKYPT
;
A
#
# COMPACT_ATOMS: atom_id res chain seq x y z
N MET A 1 18.14 5.89 -3.57
CA MET A 1 17.08 6.88 -3.31
C MET A 1 16.58 6.61 -1.91
N GLU A 2 17.06 7.38 -0.94
CA GLU A 2 16.74 7.20 0.47
C GLU A 2 15.35 7.77 0.70
N LEU A 3 14.34 6.89 0.74
CA LEU A 3 12.97 7.24 1.10
C LEU A 3 12.97 7.52 2.61
N ALA A 4 13.34 8.74 3.00
CA ALA A 4 12.97 9.22 4.33
C ALA A 4 11.45 9.02 4.46
N PRO A 5 10.96 8.30 5.48
CA PRO A 5 9.53 8.12 5.66
C PRO A 5 8.87 9.49 5.65
N ASP A 6 7.80 9.62 4.88
CA ASP A 6 7.02 10.86 4.86
C ASP A 6 6.75 11.31 6.29
N LYS A 7 6.88 12.60 6.57
CA LYS A 7 6.67 13.14 7.92
C LYS A 7 5.30 12.73 8.47
N VAL A 8 4.31 12.50 7.59
CA VAL A 8 3.00 11.99 7.96
C VAL A 8 3.07 10.62 8.64
N TYR A 9 3.86 9.67 8.10
CA TYR A 9 4.13 8.42 8.78
C TYR A 9 4.97 8.63 10.04
N GLY A 10 6.01 9.46 9.94
CA GLY A 10 6.93 9.76 11.05
C GLY A 10 6.22 10.27 12.31
N ASN A 11 5.24 11.15 12.15
CA ASN A 11 4.52 11.77 13.25
C ASN A 11 3.68 10.78 14.06
N SER A 12 3.21 9.68 13.45
CA SER A 12 2.44 8.65 14.17
C SER A 12 3.25 8.03 15.32
N TRP A 13 4.58 7.95 15.20
CA TRP A 13 5.46 7.43 16.25
C TRP A 13 5.40 8.25 17.54
N LEU A 14 5.06 9.55 17.47
CA LEU A 14 4.90 10.42 18.64
C LEU A 14 3.72 9.99 19.53
N LYS A 15 2.79 9.19 18.99
CA LYS A 15 1.63 8.64 19.71
C LYS A 15 1.71 7.14 19.95
N LEU A 16 2.85 6.50 19.66
CA LEU A 16 3.03 5.08 19.90
C LEU A 16 2.85 4.71 21.37
N LYS A 17 3.47 5.46 22.29
CA LYS A 17 3.33 5.22 23.74
C LYS A 17 1.85 5.27 24.16
N ASP A 18 1.14 6.32 23.74
CA ASP A 18 -0.28 6.51 24.05
C ASP A 18 -1.13 5.36 23.47
N SER A 19 -0.80 4.84 22.27
CA SER A 19 -1.50 3.66 21.71
C SER A 19 -1.27 2.36 22.47
N VAL A 20 -0.11 2.19 23.11
CA VAL A 20 0.17 1.00 23.93
C VAL A 20 -0.56 1.07 25.27
N ILE A 21 -0.60 2.25 25.89
CA ILE A 21 -1.23 2.44 27.21
C ILE A 21 -2.75 2.47 27.10
N ASP A 22 -3.28 3.29 26.20
CA ASP A 22 -4.73 3.58 26.15
C ASP A 22 -5.46 2.75 25.07
N GLY A 23 -4.72 1.93 24.31
CA GLY A 23 -5.24 1.27 23.10
C GLY A 23 -5.51 2.22 21.94
N GLY A 24 -5.87 1.67 20.78
CA GLY A 24 -6.12 2.41 19.54
C GLY A 24 -4.90 2.52 18.62
N ILE A 25 -5.04 3.29 17.53
CA ILE A 25 -4.02 3.42 16.48
C ILE A 25 -3.25 4.74 16.67
N ALA A 26 -1.91 4.67 16.67
CA ALA A 26 -1.07 5.84 16.90
C ALA A 26 -1.27 6.94 15.84
N PHE A 27 -1.47 6.56 14.57
CA PHE A 27 -1.81 7.47 13.49
C PHE A 27 -3.10 8.24 13.80
N ASP A 28 -4.17 7.52 14.11
CA ASP A 28 -5.49 8.08 14.41
C ASP A 28 -5.45 8.98 15.65
N LYS A 29 -4.65 8.62 16.67
CA LYS A 29 -4.44 9.48 17.85
C LYS A 29 -3.71 10.79 17.51
N PHE A 30 -2.84 10.79 16.51
CA PHE A 30 -2.10 12.00 16.09
C PHE A 30 -2.94 12.87 15.15
N TYR A 31 -3.59 12.25 14.16
CA TYR A 31 -4.28 12.94 13.07
C TYR A 31 -5.80 13.07 13.26
N GLY A 32 -6.38 12.34 14.22
CA GLY A 32 -7.81 12.36 14.52
C GLY A 32 -8.69 11.58 13.54
N THR A 33 -8.11 10.87 12.58
CA THR A 33 -8.82 10.16 11.51
C THR A 33 -7.98 8.99 10.99
N HIS A 34 -8.62 7.98 10.41
CA HIS A 34 -7.93 6.83 9.86
C HIS A 34 -7.05 7.21 8.66
N ILE A 35 -5.95 6.50 8.42
CA ILE A 35 -4.99 6.85 7.37
C ILE A 35 -5.62 6.94 5.96
N PHE A 36 -6.58 6.07 5.63
CA PHE A 36 -7.28 6.12 4.34
C PHE A 36 -8.14 7.38 4.18
N GLU A 37 -8.76 7.83 5.27
CA GLU A 37 -9.53 9.08 5.29
C GLU A 37 -8.58 10.29 5.23
N TYR A 38 -7.46 10.25 5.96
CA TYR A 38 -6.43 11.27 5.91
C TYR A 38 -5.85 11.46 4.50
N MET A 39 -5.66 10.36 3.76
CA MET A 39 -5.22 10.43 2.36
C MET A 39 -6.22 11.16 1.45
N ALA A 40 -7.51 11.27 1.80
CA ALA A 40 -8.43 12.13 1.06
C ALA A 40 -8.14 13.62 1.30
N LEU A 41 -7.62 13.98 2.48
CA LEU A 41 -7.34 15.34 2.93
C LEU A 41 -5.96 15.86 2.46
N ASP A 42 -4.95 14.99 2.38
CA ASP A 42 -3.60 15.36 1.92
C ASP A 42 -3.25 14.65 0.59
N ALA A 43 -3.42 15.39 -0.52
CA ALA A 43 -3.12 14.88 -1.86
C ALA A 43 -1.64 14.53 -2.08
N ARG A 44 -0.73 15.27 -1.45
CA ARG A 44 0.72 15.05 -1.54
C ARG A 44 1.09 13.75 -0.82
N PHE A 45 0.55 13.53 0.38
CA PHE A 45 0.76 12.27 1.09
C PHE A 45 0.15 11.07 0.35
N ARG A 46 -1.04 11.23 -0.23
CA ARG A 46 -1.68 10.20 -1.07
C ARG A 46 -0.82 9.82 -2.27
N GLU A 47 -0.19 10.80 -2.93
CA GLU A 47 0.73 10.56 -4.03
C GLU A 47 1.96 9.76 -3.58
N VAL A 48 2.61 10.18 -2.48
CA VAL A 48 3.74 9.46 -1.90
C VAL A 48 3.36 8.01 -1.57
N PHE A 49 2.22 7.80 -0.91
CA PHE A 49 1.71 6.46 -0.60
C PHE A 49 1.54 5.61 -1.86
N ASN A 50 0.86 6.14 -2.88
CA ASN A 50 0.61 5.40 -4.12
C ASN A 50 1.89 5.04 -4.87
N ILE A 51 2.86 5.97 -4.97
CA ILE A 51 4.16 5.70 -5.60
C ILE A 51 4.91 4.61 -4.83
N SER A 52 4.92 4.68 -3.49
CA SER A 52 5.53 3.65 -2.65
C SER A 52 4.89 2.29 -2.88
N MET A 53 3.55 2.20 -2.91
CA MET A 53 2.83 0.95 -3.14
C MET A 53 3.05 0.39 -4.55
N VAL A 54 3.09 1.24 -5.58
CA VAL A 54 3.40 0.81 -6.96
C VAL A 54 4.81 0.22 -7.04
N ASN A 55 5.81 0.94 -6.55
CA ASN A 55 7.20 0.49 -6.62
C ASN A 55 7.42 -0.81 -5.85
N HIS A 56 6.85 -0.93 -4.65
CA HIS A 56 6.93 -2.15 -3.86
C HIS A 56 6.22 -3.32 -4.57
N SER A 57 5.02 -3.10 -5.10
CA SER A 57 4.26 -4.12 -5.82
C SER A 57 5.00 -4.64 -7.04
N ILE A 58 5.68 -3.78 -7.81
CA ILE A 58 6.50 -4.20 -8.96
C ILE A 58 7.61 -5.17 -8.53
N ILE A 59 8.30 -4.88 -7.42
CA ILE A 59 9.39 -5.72 -6.93
C ILE A 59 8.85 -7.09 -6.52
N VAL A 60 7.79 -7.12 -5.70
CA VAL A 60 7.21 -8.36 -5.19
C VAL A 60 6.56 -9.18 -6.30
N MET A 61 5.81 -8.54 -7.20
CA MET A 61 5.10 -9.25 -8.27
C MET A 61 6.04 -9.84 -9.30
N LYS A 62 7.23 -9.28 -9.53
CA LYS A 62 8.24 -9.93 -10.38
C LYS A 62 8.60 -11.32 -9.85
N GLU A 63 8.93 -11.41 -8.57
CA GLU A 63 9.28 -12.68 -7.92
C GLU A 63 8.11 -13.67 -7.90
N ILE A 64 6.90 -13.19 -7.53
CA ILE A 64 5.70 -14.02 -7.52
C ILE A 64 5.46 -14.61 -8.91
N LEU A 65 5.53 -13.79 -9.96
CA LEU A 65 5.29 -14.28 -11.31
C LEU A 65 6.35 -15.28 -11.78
N GLU A 66 7.57 -15.26 -11.23
CA GLU A 66 8.62 -16.23 -11.55
C GLU A 66 8.33 -17.61 -10.95
N CYS A 67 7.90 -17.67 -9.68
CA CYS A 67 7.77 -18.94 -8.95
C CYS A 67 6.33 -19.46 -8.78
N TYR A 68 5.31 -18.61 -8.94
CA TYR A 68 3.92 -18.99 -8.73
C TYR A 68 3.17 -19.16 -10.06
N HIS A 69 2.64 -20.36 -10.27
CA HIS A 69 1.93 -20.73 -11.50
C HIS A 69 0.40 -20.80 -11.33
N GLY A 70 -0.13 -20.42 -10.17
CA GLY A 70 -1.58 -20.51 -9.91
C GLY A 70 -2.43 -19.50 -10.70
N PHE A 71 -1.82 -18.60 -11.47
CA PHE A 71 -2.52 -17.71 -12.40
C PHE A 71 -2.85 -18.36 -13.75
N ASN A 72 -2.36 -19.58 -14.02
CA ASN A 72 -2.67 -20.30 -15.25
C ASN A 72 -4.16 -20.59 -15.40
N ASN A 73 -4.73 -20.35 -16.58
CA ASN A 73 -6.12 -20.67 -16.94
C ASN A 73 -7.19 -19.97 -16.10
N ILE A 74 -6.88 -18.85 -15.46
CA ILE A 74 -7.88 -18.03 -14.77
C ILE A 74 -8.74 -17.28 -15.79
N LYS A 75 -10.06 -17.43 -15.70
CA LYS A 75 -11.02 -16.71 -16.57
C LYS A 75 -11.35 -15.30 -16.09
N CYS A 76 -11.32 -15.09 -14.78
CA CYS A 76 -11.65 -13.83 -14.16
C CYS A 76 -10.82 -13.67 -12.90
N LEU A 77 -10.15 -12.53 -12.78
CA LEU A 77 -9.33 -12.16 -11.64
C LEU A 77 -9.78 -10.80 -11.14
N VAL A 78 -9.94 -10.67 -9.83
CA VAL A 78 -10.29 -9.40 -9.17
C VAL A 78 -9.20 -9.09 -8.14
N ASP A 79 -8.60 -7.93 -8.27
CA ASP A 79 -7.60 -7.40 -7.32
C ASP A 79 -8.29 -6.47 -6.31
N VAL A 80 -8.75 -7.04 -5.19
CA VAL A 80 -9.47 -6.31 -4.15
C VAL A 80 -8.51 -5.39 -3.41
N GLY A 81 -8.71 -4.07 -3.53
CA GLY A 81 -7.77 -3.09 -2.97
C GLY A 81 -6.50 -2.93 -3.82
N GLY A 82 -6.53 -3.27 -5.11
CA GLY A 82 -5.37 -3.25 -6.02
C GLY A 82 -4.72 -1.88 -6.29
N GLY A 83 -5.11 -0.83 -5.58
CA GLY A 83 -4.54 0.52 -5.70
C GLY A 83 -4.59 1.05 -7.13
N LEU A 84 -3.43 1.36 -7.70
CA LEU A 84 -3.32 1.83 -9.09
C LEU A 84 -3.27 0.69 -10.12
N GLY A 85 -3.55 -0.55 -9.73
CA GLY A 85 -3.74 -1.69 -10.62
C GLY A 85 -2.46 -2.31 -11.20
N VAL A 86 -1.27 -1.94 -10.69
CA VAL A 86 0.00 -2.42 -11.23
C VAL A 86 0.15 -3.94 -11.11
N SER A 87 -0.28 -4.53 -9.99
CA SER A 87 -0.20 -5.97 -9.75
C SER A 87 -1.07 -6.74 -10.73
N LEU A 88 -2.35 -6.36 -10.85
CA LEU A 88 -3.28 -6.94 -11.81
C LEU A 88 -2.75 -6.81 -13.24
N ASN A 89 -2.26 -5.63 -13.63
CA ASN A 89 -1.69 -5.40 -14.95
C ASN A 89 -0.50 -6.32 -15.25
N MET A 90 0.39 -6.54 -14.28
CA MET A 90 1.53 -7.46 -14.45
C MET A 90 1.07 -8.91 -14.63
N ILE A 91 0.06 -9.35 -13.87
CA ILE A 91 -0.52 -10.69 -14.00
C ILE A 91 -1.14 -10.87 -15.39
N THR A 92 -2.05 -9.97 -15.80
CA THR A 92 -2.76 -10.08 -17.09
C THR A 92 -1.82 -9.89 -18.28
N SER A 93 -0.72 -9.14 -18.13
CA SER A 93 0.31 -9.02 -19.17
C SER A 93 1.10 -10.33 -19.36
N LYS A 94 1.35 -11.09 -18.29
CA LYS A 94 2.05 -12.38 -18.36
C LYS A 94 1.13 -13.54 -18.76
N TYR A 95 -0.13 -13.47 -18.38
CA TYR A 95 -1.15 -14.48 -18.68
C TYR A 95 -2.29 -13.87 -19.52
N PRO A 96 -2.03 -13.53 -20.80
CA PRO A 96 -3.07 -13.10 -21.72
C PRO A 96 -3.88 -14.33 -22.15
N THR A 97 -4.96 -14.63 -21.42
CA THR A 97 -5.93 -15.68 -21.77
C THR A 97 -7.21 -15.11 -22.32
#